data_AF-A0AA34S0V8-F1
#
_entry.id   AF-A0AA34S0V8-F1
#
_cell.length_a   1.000
_cell.length_b   1.000
_cell.length_c   1.000
_cell.angle_alpha   90.00
_cell.angle_beta   90.00
_cell.angle_gamma   90.00
#
_symmetry.space_group_name_H-M   'P 1'
#
loop_
_entity.id
_entity.type
_entity.pdbx_description
1 polymer ?
#
loop_
_entity_poly.entity_id
_entity_poly.type
_entity_poly.pdbx_seq_one_letter_code
_entity_poly.pdbx_strand_id
1 'polypeptide(L)'
;MQQQIIIQPEGSELIYEVLVSHDGGTVWVNCSDGNSVGRFSKHAGIDLHRTIAEQMAGEGQCLDCTHEPAGPEEWERFRAGMAQHFNVALPPDLIRFP
;
A
#
# COMPACT_ATOMS: atom_id res chain seq x y z
N MET A 1 -10.16 4.61 16.85
CA MET A 1 -8.88 3.88 16.97
C MET A 1 -8.29 3.83 15.57
N GLN A 2 -6.99 4.09 15.42
CA GLN A 2 -6.28 3.74 14.19
C GLN A 2 -6.16 2.21 14.16
N GLN A 3 -6.45 1.61 13.01
CA GLN A 3 -6.27 0.16 12.83
C GLN A 3 -4.87 -0.09 12.30
N GLN A 4 -4.18 -1.05 12.90
CA GLN A 4 -2.85 -1.50 12.48
C GLN A 4 -2.90 -3.01 12.25
N ILE A 5 -2.30 -3.46 11.15
CA ILE A 5 -2.17 -4.88 10.80
C ILE A 5 -0.72 -5.12 10.40
N ILE A 6 -0.13 -6.21 10.88
CA ILE A 6 1.19 -6.67 10.44
C ILE A 6 0.98 -7.87 9.52
N ILE A 7 1.60 -7.82 8.35
CA ILE A 7 1.53 -8.88 7.33
C ILE A 7 2.95 -9.29 6.97
N GLN A 8 3.25 -10.57 7.10
CA GLN A 8 4.45 -11.17 6.54
C GLN A 8 4.02 -12.21 5.49
N PRO A 9 4.22 -11.94 4.19
CA PRO A 9 3.90 -12.89 3.15
C PRO A 9 4.70 -14.19 3.30
N GLU A 10 4.09 -15.32 2.93
CA GLU A 10 4.75 -16.62 2.98
C GLU A 10 6.03 -16.63 2.13
N GLY A 11 7.15 -17.06 2.73
CA GLY A 11 8.46 -17.09 2.07
C GLY A 11 9.16 -15.74 1.92
N SER A 12 8.62 -14.65 2.49
CA SER A 12 9.26 -13.34 2.52
C SER A 12 9.95 -13.05 3.85
N GLU A 13 11.15 -12.47 3.77
CA GLU A 13 11.86 -11.89 4.92
C GLU A 13 11.38 -10.47 5.24
N LEU A 14 10.56 -9.87 4.36
CA LEU A 14 9.99 -8.53 4.54
C LEU A 14 8.67 -8.60 5.30
N ILE A 15 8.54 -7.69 6.26
CA ILE A 15 7.33 -7.49 7.06
C ILE A 15 6.70 -6.17 6.64
N TYR A 16 5.37 -6.18 6.50
CA TYR A 16 4.60 -5.00 6.11
C TYR A 16 3.68 -4.57 7.24
N GLU A 17 3.79 -3.31 7.63
CA GLU A 17 2.87 -2.64 8.52
C GLU A 17 1.82 -1.90 7.71
N VAL A 18 0.56 -2.22 7.96
CA VAL A 18 -0.59 -1.53 7.36
C VAL A 18 -1.22 -0.64 8.41
N LEU A 19 -1.31 0.65 8.12
CA LEU A 19 -1.94 1.66 8.98
C LEU A 19 -3.14 2.26 8.27
N VAL A 20 -4.26 2.40 8.98
CA VAL A 20 -5.47 3.05 8.46
C VAL A 20 -5.73 4.33 9.24
N SER A 21 -5.97 5.43 8.52
CA SER A 21 -6.33 6.72 9.11
C SER A 21 -7.63 6.61 9.91
N HIS A 22 -7.80 7.49 10.89
CA HIS A 22 -8.96 7.44 11.79
C HIS A 22 -10.31 7.56 11.05
N ASP A 23 -10.34 8.33 9.97
CA ASP A 23 -11.50 8.56 9.11
C ASP A 23 -11.72 7.47 8.05
N GLY A 24 -10.86 6.46 7.99
CA GLY A 24 -10.91 5.42 6.95
C GLY A 24 -10.75 5.98 5.53
N GLY A 25 -10.06 7.12 5.39
CA GLY A 25 -9.80 7.79 4.12
C GLY A 25 -8.45 7.43 3.50
N THR A 26 -7.50 6.94 4.30
CA THR A 26 -6.13 6.65 3.86
C THR A 26 -5.60 5.36 4.48
N VAL A 27 -4.92 4.55 3.67
CA VAL A 27 -4.11 3.39 4.09
C VAL A 27 -2.66 3.68 3.76
N TRP A 28 -1.75 3.36 4.66
CA TRP A 28 -0.31 3.30 4.42
C TRP A 28 0.18 1.87 4.57
N VAL A 29 1.12 1.46 3.73
CA VAL A 29 1.80 0.18 3.79
C VAL A 29 3.30 0.45 3.85
N ASN A 30 3.87 0.26 5.04
CA ASN A 30 5.29 0.42 5.33
C ASN A 30 5.97 -0.93 5.29
N CYS A 31 7.14 -1.01 4.66
CA CYS A 31 7.96 -2.20 4.59
C CYS A 31 9.08 -2.13 5.64
N SER A 32 9.48 -3.28 6.17
CA SER A 32 10.55 -3.41 7.17
C SER A 32 11.93 -3.03 6.65
N ASP A 33 12.10 -2.85 5.34
CA ASP A 33 13.33 -2.30 4.74
C ASP A 33 13.44 -0.77 4.93
N GLY A 34 12.38 -0.12 5.42
CA GLY A 34 12.37 1.28 5.84
C GLY A 34 11.64 2.23 4.89
N ASN A 35 10.99 1.76 3.82
CA ASN A 35 10.16 2.61 2.96
C ASN A 35 8.66 2.41 3.11
N SER A 36 7.91 3.42 2.67
CA SER A 36 6.49 3.29 2.37
C SER A 36 6.33 2.76 0.94
N VAL A 37 6.05 1.45 0.81
CA VAL A 37 5.80 0.80 -0.49
C VAL A 37 4.42 1.13 -1.05
N GLY A 38 3.49 1.64 -0.23
CA GLY A 38 2.34 2.30 -0.82
C GLY A 38 1.43 3.04 0.13
N ARG A 39 0.57 3.83 -0.49
CA ARG A 39 -0.45 4.63 0.14
C ARG A 39 -1.68 4.64 -0.75
N PHE A 40 -2.83 4.32 -0.18
CA PHE A 40 -4.11 4.65 -0.81
C PHE A 40 -4.70 5.85 -0.09
N SER A 41 -5.15 6.87 -0.82
CA SER A 41 -5.88 8.00 -0.26
C SER A 41 -7.06 8.38 -1.14
N LYS A 42 -8.26 8.49 -0.55
CA LYS A 42 -9.44 8.98 -1.27
C LYS A 42 -9.25 10.37 -1.88
N HIS A 43 -8.35 11.18 -1.32
CA HIS A 43 -8.12 12.56 -1.74
C HIS A 43 -6.89 12.74 -2.62
N ALA A 44 -5.86 11.90 -2.45
CA ALA A 44 -4.56 12.10 -3.09
C ALA A 44 -4.19 11.00 -4.10
N GLY A 45 -5.01 9.96 -4.25
CA GLY A 45 -4.75 8.89 -5.19
C GLY A 45 -3.99 7.72 -4.60
N ILE A 46 -3.23 7.05 -5.46
CA ILE A 46 -2.45 5.86 -5.16
C ILE A 46 -0.96 6.23 -5.19
N ASP A 47 -0.22 5.81 -4.18
CA ASP A 47 1.21 5.62 -4.30
C ASP A 47 1.48 4.11 -4.24
N LEU A 48 2.11 3.55 -5.26
CA LEU A 48 2.65 2.19 -5.23
C LEU A 48 4.10 2.26 -5.68
N HIS A 49 5.02 1.98 -4.76
CA HIS A 49 6.46 2.17 -4.94
C HIS A 49 7.21 0.85 -4.77
N ARG A 50 8.31 0.71 -5.50
CA ARG A 50 9.29 -0.37 -5.31
C ARG A 50 9.94 -0.31 -3.93
N THR A 51 10.45 -1.45 -3.48
CA THR A 51 11.28 -1.57 -2.26
C THR A 51 12.54 -0.69 -2.34
N ILE A 52 13.18 -0.42 -1.20
CA ILE A 52 14.47 0.29 -1.20
C ILE A 52 15.53 -0.51 -1.95
N ALA A 53 15.52 -1.83 -1.81
CA ALA A 53 16.49 -2.71 -2.47
C ALA A 53 16.44 -2.56 -4.00
N GLU A 54 15.24 -2.55 -4.59
CA GLU A 54 15.05 -2.35 -6.04
C GLU A 54 15.50 -0.95 -6.47
N GLN A 55 15.13 0.10 -5.72
CA GLN A 55 15.56 1.46 -6.03
C GLN A 55 17.09 1.61 -5.99
N MET A 56 17.75 0.97 -5.03
CA MET A 56 19.22 0.94 -4.92
C MET A 56 19.88 0.11 -6.02
N ALA A 57 19.15 -0.86 -6.59
CA ALA A 57 19.58 -1.57 -7.80
C ALA A 57 19.44 -0.73 -9.08
N GLY A 58 18.90 0.49 -8.98
CA GLY A 58 18.74 1.42 -10.09
C GLY A 58 17.36 1.38 -10.75
N GLU A 59 16.41 0.62 -10.20
CA GLU A 59 15.03 0.63 -10.65
C GLU A 59 14.34 1.96 -10.30
N GLY A 60 13.36 2.37 -11.10
CA GLY A 60 12.56 3.56 -10.81
C GLY A 60 11.72 3.39 -9.53
N GLN A 61 11.33 4.50 -8.89
CA GLN A 61 10.53 4.44 -7.66
C GLN A 61 9.11 3.90 -7.90
N CYS A 62 8.40 4.41 -8.91
CA CYS A 62 6.96 4.19 -9.06
C CYS A 62 6.63 2.90 -9.80
N LEU A 63 5.74 2.09 -9.21
CA LEU A 63 5.07 0.97 -9.86
C LEU A 63 3.75 1.42 -10.45
N ASP A 64 2.94 2.13 -9.67
CA ASP A 64 1.59 2.54 -10.08
C ASP A 64 1.06 3.73 -9.25
N CYS A 65 1.59 4.93 -9.50
CA CYS A 65 1.18 6.12 -8.77
C CYS A 65 0.15 6.97 -9.55
N THR A 66 -0.87 7.45 -8.85
CA THR A 66 -1.88 8.40 -9.34
C THR A 66 -1.98 9.58 -8.37
N HIS A 67 -2.37 10.75 -8.88
CA HIS A 67 -2.42 11.99 -8.09
C HIS A 67 -3.82 12.65 -8.09
N GLU A 68 -4.85 11.87 -8.42
CA GLU A 68 -6.25 12.29 -8.48
C GLU A 68 -7.05 11.59 -7.37
N PRO A 69 -8.21 12.14 -6.95
CA PRO A 69 -9.08 11.48 -5.97
C PRO A 69 -9.40 10.03 -6.36
N ALA A 70 -9.37 9.14 -5.37
CA ALA A 70 -9.51 7.70 -5.56
C ALA A 70 -10.82 7.15 -4.98
N GLY A 71 -11.48 6.31 -5.77
CA GLY A 71 -12.72 5.62 -5.43
C GLY A 71 -12.54 4.11 -5.20
N PRO A 72 -13.64 3.35 -5.22
CA PRO A 72 -13.62 1.90 -5.04
C PRO A 72 -12.77 1.16 -6.09
N GLU A 73 -12.77 1.63 -7.34
CA GLU A 73 -11.99 1.01 -8.42
C GLU A 73 -10.48 1.19 -8.19
N GLU A 74 -10.04 2.39 -7.80
CA GLU A 74 -8.67 2.65 -7.41
C GLU A 74 -8.25 1.86 -6.17
N TRP A 75 -9.17 1.61 -5.23
CA TRP A 75 -8.89 0.78 -4.07
C TRP A 75 -8.62 -0.67 -4.45
N GLU A 76 -9.43 -1.25 -5.34
CA GLU A 76 -9.17 -2.60 -5.85
C GLU A 76 -7.90 -2.66 -6.69
N ARG A 77 -7.60 -1.63 -7.48
CA ARG A 77 -6.34 -1.51 -8.22
C ARG A 77 -5.13 -1.50 -7.28
N PHE A 78 -5.19 -0.69 -6.22
CA PHE A 78 -4.13 -0.63 -5.22
C PHE A 78 -3.93 -1.98 -4.50
N ARG A 79 -5.02 -2.63 -4.09
CA ARG A 79 -5.00 -3.97 -3.48
C ARG A 79 -4.37 -5.00 -4.43
N ALA A 80 -4.77 -4.99 -5.70
CA ALA A 80 -4.21 -5.87 -6.71
C ALA A 80 -2.71 -5.63 -6.91
N GLY A 81 -2.28 -4.37 -6.95
CA GLY A 81 -0.85 -4.01 -7.02
C GLY A 81 -0.06 -4.49 -5.81
N MET A 82 -0.60 -4.36 -4.60
CA MET A 82 0.03 -4.87 -3.37
C MET A 82 0.19 -6.39 -3.39
N ALA A 83 -0.82 -7.11 -3.85
CA ALA A 83 -0.75 -8.55 -4.01
C ALA A 83 0.26 -8.95 -5.10
N GLN A 84 0.24 -8.27 -6.25
CA GLN A 84 1.12 -8.58 -7.37
C GLN A 84 2.60 -8.34 -7.06
N HIS A 85 2.95 -7.23 -6.41
CA HIS A 85 4.34 -6.81 -6.25
C HIS A 85 4.95 -7.26 -4.92
N PHE A 86 4.15 -7.41 -3.88
CA PHE A 86 4.63 -7.70 -2.52
C PHE A 86 4.01 -8.95 -1.91
N ASN A 87 3.09 -9.61 -2.62
CA ASN A 87 2.31 -10.73 -2.08
C ASN A 87 1.56 -10.34 -0.78
N VAL A 88 1.20 -9.06 -0.66
CA VAL A 88 0.47 -8.48 0.48
C VAL A 88 -1.02 -8.46 0.16
N ALA A 89 -1.78 -9.32 0.83
CA ALA A 89 -3.23 -9.35 0.72
C ALA A 89 -3.88 -8.40 1.74
N LEU A 90 -4.23 -7.19 1.31
CA LEU A 90 -4.98 -6.26 2.15
C LEU A 90 -6.45 -6.73 2.29
N PRO A 91 -7.10 -6.58 3.46
CA PRO A 91 -8.54 -6.77 3.59
C PRO A 91 -9.35 -5.73 2.80
N PRO A 92 -10.49 -6.10 2.17
CA PRO A 92 -11.26 -5.18 1.33
C PRO A 92 -11.96 -4.09 2.14
N ASP A 93 -12.22 -4.34 3.41
CA ASP A 93 -12.99 -3.51 4.32
C ASP A 93 -12.15 -2.49 5.11
N LEU A 94 -10.83 -2.42 4.86
CA LEU A 94 -9.96 -1.40 5.47
C LEU A 94 -10.37 0.03 5.09
N ILE A 95 -10.90 0.20 3.89
CA ILE A 95 -11.47 1.46 3.41
C ILE A 95 -12.98 1.28 3.24
N ARG A 96 -13.74 2.25 3.74
CA ARG A 96 -15.19 2.33 3.55
C ARG A 96 -15.52 3.53 2.70
N PHE A 97 -16.25 3.33 1.61
CA PHE A 97 -16.79 4.43 0.81
C PHE A 97 -18.20 4.77 1.33
N PRO A 98 -18.55 6.07 1.45
CA PRO A 98 -19.93 6.48 1.75
C PRO A 98 -20.89 6.13 0.61
#